data_AF-A0A520Q8U7-F1
#
_entry.id   AF-A0A520Q8U7-F1
#
_cell.length_a   1.000
_cell.length_b   1.000
_cell.length_c   1.000
_cell.angle_alpha   90.00
_cell.angle_beta   90.00
_cell.angle_gamma   90.00
#
_symmetry.space_group_name_H-M   'P 1'
#
loop_
_entity.id
_entity.type
_entity.pdbx_description
1 polymer ?
#
loop_
_entity_poly.entity_id
_entity_poly.type
_entity_poly.pdbx_seq_one_letter_code
_entity_poly.pdbx_strand_id
1 'polypeptide(L)'
;MVRILLFITLIAVGASGYLAYNDINGKIDNLTNERDSAQQSSNEFEEKMNDAVAAQSKAESEAETAVAELEQAKVTNIKLGQQLTVQRNRAETATANFNQATAELVESRQTSERWRQFEMEYGTRDSIKANLATIASVKNERDNFITENSILLSRIEQLSVELSRYTGTSVKVNLPSDLAGKVTAVDSQYDFVVLNVGEDQGVREHGELLVGRSDKLIGRLRVLSVEKNRSIANIMPDYKQSEIQTGDSVYSERN
;
A
#
# COMPACT_ATOMS: atom_id res chain seq x y z
N MET A 1 -59.00 -10.39 -150.07
CA MET A 1 -57.85 -10.88 -149.26
C MET A 1 -57.13 -9.78 -148.47
N VAL A 2 -56.90 -8.57 -149.01
CA VAL A 2 -56.13 -7.50 -148.33
C VAL A 2 -56.76 -6.99 -147.01
N ARG A 3 -58.09 -6.96 -146.90
CA ARG A 3 -58.79 -6.53 -145.67
C ARG A 3 -58.64 -7.50 -144.50
N ILE A 4 -58.51 -8.81 -144.76
CA ILE A 4 -58.39 -9.83 -143.70
C ILE A 4 -56.97 -9.84 -143.12
N LEU A 5 -55.95 -9.63 -143.97
CA LEU A 5 -54.56 -9.55 -143.53
C LEU A 5 -54.29 -8.35 -142.61
N LEU A 6 -54.90 -7.18 -142.86
CA LEU A 6 -54.76 -6.00 -142.00
C LEU A 6 -55.34 -6.19 -140.59
N PHE A 7 -56.48 -6.90 -140.46
CA PHE A 7 -57.05 -7.23 -139.16
C PHE A 7 -56.16 -8.21 -138.38
N ILE A 8 -55.60 -9.21 -139.04
CA ILE A 8 -54.70 -10.19 -138.41
C ILE A 8 -53.39 -9.52 -137.96
N THR A 9 -52.82 -8.59 -138.75
CA THR A 9 -51.63 -7.84 -138.35
C THR A 9 -51.89 -6.88 -137.18
N LEU A 10 -53.07 -6.26 -137.11
CA LEU A 10 -53.43 -5.37 -136.00
C LEU A 10 -53.68 -6.15 -134.70
N ILE A 11 -54.25 -7.35 -134.80
CA ILE A 11 -54.41 -8.28 -133.67
C ILE A 11 -53.05 -8.85 -133.26
N ALA A 12 -52.14 -9.14 -134.19
CA ALA A 12 -50.80 -9.64 -133.87
C ALA A 12 -49.91 -8.56 -133.23
N VAL A 13 -49.99 -7.29 -133.68
CA VAL A 13 -49.30 -6.14 -133.06
C VAL A 13 -49.91 -5.78 -131.71
N GLY A 14 -51.25 -5.86 -131.58
CA GLY A 14 -51.95 -5.70 -130.30
C GLY A 14 -51.64 -6.82 -129.30
N ALA A 15 -51.55 -8.07 -129.76
CA ALA A 15 -51.20 -9.22 -128.92
C ALA A 15 -49.72 -9.22 -128.51
N SER A 16 -48.81 -8.84 -129.41
CA SER A 16 -47.38 -8.70 -129.08
C SER A 16 -47.11 -7.50 -128.16
N GLY A 17 -47.83 -6.38 -128.35
CA GLY A 17 -47.83 -5.27 -127.41
C GLY A 17 -48.44 -5.64 -126.04
N TYR A 18 -49.53 -6.42 -126.02
CA TYR A 18 -50.18 -6.89 -124.79
C TYR A 18 -49.30 -7.88 -124.01
N LEU A 19 -48.62 -8.81 -124.70
CA LEU A 19 -47.70 -9.76 -124.06
C LEU A 19 -46.45 -9.07 -123.51
N ALA A 20 -45.86 -8.12 -124.25
CA ALA A 20 -44.74 -7.33 -123.76
C ALA A 20 -45.16 -6.41 -122.59
N TYR A 21 -46.36 -5.83 -122.64
CA TYR A 21 -46.92 -5.04 -121.55
C TYR A 21 -47.17 -5.88 -120.29
N ASN A 22 -47.66 -7.12 -120.43
CA ASN A 22 -47.84 -8.02 -119.29
C ASN A 22 -46.51 -8.47 -118.65
N ASP A 23 -45.48 -8.76 -119.46
CA ASP A 23 -44.16 -9.17 -118.94
C ASP A 23 -43.40 -8.01 -118.27
N ILE A 24 -43.56 -6.79 -118.81
CA ILE A 24 -43.02 -5.56 -118.21
C ILE A 24 -43.78 -5.19 -116.94
N ASN A 25 -45.11 -5.26 -116.91
CA ASN A 25 -45.90 -5.03 -115.71
C ASN A 25 -45.56 -6.05 -114.61
N GLY A 26 -45.40 -7.33 -114.94
CA GLY A 26 -45.00 -8.35 -113.97
C GLY A 26 -43.60 -8.11 -113.38
N LYS A 27 -42.64 -7.61 -114.18
CA LYS A 27 -41.31 -7.21 -113.68
C LYS A 27 -41.36 -5.95 -112.83
N ILE A 28 -42.19 -4.97 -113.19
CA ILE A 28 -42.40 -3.73 -112.41
C ILE A 28 -43.08 -4.07 -111.08
N ASP A 29 -44.05 -4.97 -111.06
CA ASP A 29 -44.72 -5.43 -109.83
C ASP A 29 -43.75 -6.19 -108.92
N ASN A 30 -42.92 -7.10 -109.47
CA ASN A 30 -41.91 -7.81 -108.70
C ASN A 30 -40.85 -6.85 -108.12
N LEU A 31 -40.32 -5.92 -108.92
CA LEU A 31 -39.37 -4.90 -108.44
C LEU A 31 -40.01 -3.98 -107.40
N THR A 32 -41.30 -3.68 -107.53
CA THR A 32 -42.06 -2.91 -106.54
C THR A 32 -42.18 -3.68 -105.23
N ASN A 33 -42.55 -4.96 -105.29
CA ASN A 33 -42.65 -5.84 -104.12
C ASN A 33 -41.30 -6.05 -103.42
N GLU A 34 -40.21 -6.24 -104.18
CA GLU A 34 -38.85 -6.36 -103.63
C GLU A 34 -38.39 -5.06 -102.97
N ARG A 35 -38.64 -3.91 -103.61
CA ARG A 35 -38.33 -2.59 -103.04
C ARG A 35 -39.14 -2.31 -101.78
N ASP A 36 -40.43 -2.64 -101.76
CA ASP A 36 -41.28 -2.46 -100.59
C ASP A 36 -40.88 -3.41 -99.44
N SER A 37 -40.52 -4.66 -99.76
CA SER A 37 -40.00 -5.63 -98.78
C SER A 37 -38.63 -5.20 -98.21
N ALA A 38 -37.74 -4.69 -99.07
CA ALA A 38 -36.44 -4.15 -98.64
C ALA A 38 -36.62 -2.88 -97.81
N GLN A 39 -37.55 -2.00 -98.16
CA GLN A 39 -37.88 -0.82 -97.38
C GLN A 39 -38.44 -1.20 -96.00
N GLN A 40 -39.34 -2.18 -95.94
CA GLN A 40 -39.88 -2.69 -94.69
C GLN A 40 -38.78 -3.31 -93.82
N SER A 41 -37.91 -4.15 -94.40
CA SER A 41 -36.79 -4.74 -93.67
C SER A 41 -35.77 -3.69 -93.20
N SER A 42 -35.55 -2.61 -93.96
CA SER A 42 -34.70 -1.50 -93.55
C SER A 42 -35.29 -0.75 -92.36
N ASN A 43 -36.60 -0.47 -92.40
CA ASN A 43 -37.29 0.19 -91.30
C ASN A 43 -37.27 -0.68 -90.02
N GLU A 44 -37.51 -2.00 -90.15
CA GLU A 44 -37.43 -2.94 -89.02
C GLU A 44 -36.00 -3.06 -88.46
N PHE A 45 -34.98 -2.98 -89.32
CA PHE A 45 -33.59 -2.98 -88.89
C PHE A 45 -33.21 -1.69 -88.16
N GLU A 46 -33.68 -0.55 -88.66
CA GLU A 46 -33.49 0.76 -88.01
C GLU A 46 -34.16 0.81 -86.63
N GLU A 47 -35.38 0.27 -86.50
CA GLU A 47 -36.09 0.15 -85.22
C GLU A 47 -35.30 -0.72 -84.22
N LYS A 48 -34.86 -1.92 -84.64
CA LYS A 48 -34.04 -2.80 -83.79
C LYS A 48 -32.70 -2.18 -83.41
N MET A 49 -32.08 -1.42 -84.32
CA MET A 49 -30.82 -0.73 -84.03
C MET A 49 -31.04 0.37 -83.00
N ASN A 50 -32.13 1.14 -83.11
CA ASN A 50 -32.49 2.16 -82.13
C ASN A 50 -32.79 1.55 -80.75
N ASP A 51 -33.52 0.43 -80.69
CA ASP A 51 -33.77 -0.31 -79.45
C ASP A 51 -32.49 -0.85 -78.81
N ALA A 52 -31.58 -1.40 -79.62
CA ALA A 52 -30.30 -1.92 -79.14
C ALA A 52 -29.41 -0.80 -78.58
N VAL A 53 -29.36 0.36 -79.25
CA VAL A 53 -28.64 1.54 -78.77
C VAL A 53 -29.25 2.07 -77.46
N ALA A 54 -30.57 2.13 -77.36
CA ALA A 54 -31.26 2.54 -76.13
C ALA A 54 -30.98 1.56 -74.98
N ALA A 55 -31.01 0.25 -75.25
CA ALA A 55 -30.70 -0.79 -74.27
C ALA A 55 -29.23 -0.72 -73.80
N GLN A 56 -28.28 -0.51 -74.72
CA GLN A 56 -26.87 -0.32 -74.39
C GLN A 56 -26.66 0.91 -73.51
N SER A 57 -27.23 2.06 -73.90
CA SER A 57 -27.12 3.30 -73.13
C SER A 57 -27.70 3.15 -71.72
N LYS A 58 -28.84 2.44 -71.59
CA LYS A 58 -29.42 2.12 -70.29
C LYS A 58 -28.50 1.21 -69.46
N ALA A 59 -27.95 0.17 -70.06
CA ALA A 59 -27.04 -0.76 -69.38
C ALA A 59 -25.74 -0.07 -68.93
N GLU A 60 -25.18 0.83 -69.74
CA GLU A 60 -24.03 1.65 -69.37
C GLU A 60 -24.35 2.55 -68.16
N SER A 61 -25.51 3.22 -68.15
CA SER A 61 -25.93 4.05 -67.01
C SER A 61 -26.17 3.24 -65.73
N GLU A 62 -26.78 2.05 -65.84
CA GLU A 62 -26.96 1.13 -64.71
C GLU A 62 -25.61 0.62 -64.19
N ALA A 63 -24.66 0.31 -65.07
CA ALA A 63 -23.31 -0.11 -64.70
C ALA A 63 -22.52 1.00 -63.99
N GLU A 64 -22.57 2.23 -64.49
CA GLU A 64 -21.96 3.40 -63.82
C GLU A 64 -22.53 3.61 -62.42
N THR A 65 -23.86 3.50 -62.27
CA THR A 65 -24.55 3.61 -60.98
C THR A 65 -24.10 2.51 -60.02
N ALA A 66 -24.06 1.25 -60.48
CA ALA A 66 -23.62 0.13 -59.66
C ALA A 66 -22.15 0.25 -59.22
N VAL A 67 -21.27 0.77 -60.08
CA VAL A 67 -19.87 1.04 -59.72
C VAL A 67 -19.78 2.14 -58.65
N ALA A 68 -20.56 3.21 -58.78
CA ALA A 68 -20.59 4.29 -57.79
C ALA A 68 -21.09 3.80 -56.42
N GLU A 69 -22.15 2.98 -56.39
CA GLU A 69 -22.67 2.37 -55.16
C GLU A 69 -21.66 1.41 -54.52
N LEU A 70 -20.96 0.61 -55.33
CA LEU A 70 -19.91 -0.30 -54.83
C LEU A 70 -18.77 0.47 -54.16
N GLU A 71 -18.30 1.56 -54.76
CA GLU A 71 -17.26 2.40 -54.17
C GLU A 71 -17.74 3.06 -52.87
N GLN A 72 -18.97 3.55 -52.83
CA GLN A 72 -19.57 4.09 -51.60
C GLN A 72 -19.69 3.02 -50.50
N ALA A 73 -20.08 1.80 -50.87
CA ALA A 73 -20.17 0.66 -49.95
C ALA A 73 -18.79 0.27 -49.39
N LYS A 74 -17.74 0.25 -50.23
CA LYS A 74 -16.35 0.00 -49.78
C LYS A 74 -15.89 1.05 -48.77
N VAL A 75 -16.09 2.33 -49.07
CA VAL A 75 -15.73 3.44 -48.15
C VAL A 75 -16.49 3.30 -46.82
N THR A 76 -17.77 2.96 -46.89
CA THR A 76 -18.60 2.75 -45.69
C THR A 76 -18.10 1.56 -44.87
N ASN A 77 -17.73 0.46 -45.52
CA ASN A 77 -17.20 -0.73 -44.86
C ASN A 77 -15.88 -0.44 -44.13
N ILE A 78 -14.97 0.29 -44.77
CA ILE A 78 -13.71 0.76 -44.16
C ILE A 78 -14.00 1.61 -42.92
N LYS A 79 -14.93 2.56 -43.02
CA LYS A 79 -15.31 3.44 -41.91
C LYS A 79 -15.92 2.65 -40.74
N LEU A 80 -16.78 1.68 -41.03
CA LEU A 80 -17.35 0.78 -40.02
C LEU A 80 -16.27 -0.06 -39.34
N GLY A 81 -15.29 -0.58 -40.09
CA GLY A 81 -14.15 -1.31 -39.54
C GLY A 81 -13.28 -0.46 -38.60
N GLN A 82 -13.03 0.80 -38.97
CA GLN A 82 -12.34 1.77 -38.12
C GLN A 82 -13.13 2.07 -36.84
N GLN A 83 -14.44 2.29 -36.96
CA GLN A 83 -15.31 2.53 -35.81
C GLN A 83 -15.37 1.32 -34.87
N LEU A 84 -15.42 0.10 -35.41
CA LEU A 84 -15.43 -1.13 -34.62
C LEU A 84 -14.14 -1.26 -33.81
N THR A 85 -12.99 -0.98 -34.43
CA THR A 85 -11.68 -0.97 -33.74
C THR A 85 -11.66 0.06 -32.60
N VAL A 86 -12.16 1.28 -32.85
CA VAL A 86 -12.24 2.33 -31.82
C VAL A 86 -13.16 1.91 -30.67
N GLN A 87 -14.31 1.33 -30.97
CA GLN A 87 -15.26 0.88 -29.94
C GLN A 87 -14.70 -0.29 -29.13
N ARG A 88 -13.99 -1.21 -29.77
CA ARG A 88 -13.30 -2.30 -29.08
C ARG A 88 -12.24 -1.76 -28.11
N ASN A 89 -11.38 -0.86 -28.55
CA ASN A 89 -10.35 -0.26 -27.70
C ASN A 89 -10.98 0.49 -26.51
N ARG A 90 -12.10 1.20 -26.74
CA ARG A 90 -12.86 1.86 -25.67
C ARG A 90 -13.43 0.86 -24.67
N ALA A 91 -14.01 -0.24 -25.13
CA ALA A 91 -14.56 -1.28 -24.27
C ALA A 91 -13.46 -1.98 -23.44
N GLU A 92 -12.31 -2.27 -24.04
CA GLU A 92 -11.14 -2.83 -23.36
C GLU A 92 -10.61 -1.86 -22.28
N THR A 93 -10.49 -0.58 -22.61
CA THR A 93 -10.08 0.48 -21.66
C THR A 93 -11.08 0.63 -20.52
N ALA A 94 -12.38 0.66 -20.84
CA ALA A 94 -13.44 0.77 -19.83
C ALA A 94 -13.43 -0.43 -18.88
N THR A 95 -13.19 -1.63 -19.40
CA THR A 95 -13.07 -2.86 -18.59
C THR A 95 -11.85 -2.81 -17.68
N ALA A 96 -10.70 -2.37 -18.19
CA ALA A 96 -9.50 -2.19 -17.39
C ALA A 96 -9.71 -1.18 -16.25
N ASN A 97 -10.29 -0.02 -16.56
CA ASN A 97 -10.60 1.02 -15.58
C ASN A 97 -11.60 0.53 -14.52
N PHE A 98 -12.63 -0.22 -14.93
CA PHE A 98 -13.60 -0.79 -14.01
C PHE A 98 -12.96 -1.80 -13.04
N ASN A 99 -12.09 -2.67 -13.55
CA ASN A 99 -11.37 -3.63 -12.72
C ASN A 99 -10.42 -2.93 -11.73
N GLN A 100 -9.70 -1.91 -12.18
CA GLN A 100 -8.84 -1.10 -11.32
C GLN A 100 -9.65 -0.40 -10.22
N ALA A 101 -10.72 0.30 -10.58
CA ALA A 101 -11.58 0.99 -9.61
C ALA A 101 -12.20 0.01 -8.59
N THR A 102 -12.54 -1.20 -9.02
CA THR A 102 -13.04 -2.26 -8.14
C THR A 102 -11.96 -2.72 -7.15
N ALA A 103 -10.72 -2.90 -7.60
CA ALA A 103 -9.60 -3.26 -6.74
C ALA A 103 -9.31 -2.16 -5.70
N GLU A 104 -9.25 -0.90 -6.13
CA GLU A 104 -9.06 0.27 -5.25
C GLU A 104 -10.19 0.40 -4.21
N LEU A 105 -11.43 0.14 -4.59
CA LEU A 105 -12.58 0.15 -3.68
C LEU A 105 -12.47 -0.95 -2.61
N VAL A 106 -12.04 -2.15 -3.00
CA VAL A 106 -11.82 -3.26 -2.06
C VAL A 106 -10.70 -2.91 -1.08
N GLU A 107 -9.57 -2.41 -1.57
CA GLU A 107 -8.44 -2.02 -0.73
C GLU A 107 -8.81 -0.88 0.24
N SER A 108 -9.56 0.12 -0.25
CA SER A 108 -10.06 1.22 0.56
C SER A 108 -10.96 0.71 1.69
N ARG A 109 -11.92 -0.17 1.39
CA ARG A 109 -12.79 -0.80 2.39
C ARG A 109 -12.02 -1.61 3.42
N GLN A 110 -11.05 -2.41 2.98
CA GLN A 110 -10.18 -3.17 3.89
C GLN A 110 -9.38 -2.24 4.78
N THR A 111 -8.87 -1.13 4.24
CA THR A 111 -8.11 -0.14 5.01
C THR A 111 -9.00 0.55 6.04
N SER A 112 -10.21 0.98 5.68
CA SER A 112 -11.17 1.54 6.63
C SER A 112 -11.54 0.55 7.74
N GLU A 113 -11.72 -0.73 7.41
CA GLU A 113 -12.02 -1.75 8.43
C GLU A 113 -10.83 -2.00 9.35
N ARG A 114 -9.59 -2.04 8.82
CA ARG A 114 -8.38 -2.11 9.64
C ARG A 114 -8.27 -0.92 10.59
N TRP A 115 -8.56 0.29 10.11
CA TRP A 115 -8.59 1.48 10.98
C TRP A 115 -9.70 1.40 12.03
N ARG A 116 -10.88 0.90 11.68
CA ARG A 116 -11.98 0.70 12.63
C ARG A 116 -11.60 -0.31 13.72
N GLN A 117 -10.97 -1.42 13.35
CA GLN A 117 -10.47 -2.41 14.30
C GLN A 117 -9.38 -1.82 15.21
N PHE A 118 -8.45 -1.07 14.64
CA PHE A 118 -7.43 -0.35 15.40
C PHE A 118 -8.06 0.62 16.41
N GLU A 119 -9.06 1.39 16.01
CA GLU A 119 -9.75 2.31 16.92
C GLU A 119 -10.54 1.58 18.01
N MET A 120 -11.10 0.40 17.73
CA MET A 120 -11.77 -0.43 18.74
C MET A 120 -10.79 -1.03 19.75
N GLU A 121 -9.59 -1.41 19.33
CA GLU A 121 -8.59 -2.06 20.18
C GLU A 121 -7.74 -1.05 20.97
N TYR A 122 -7.29 0.02 20.32
CA TYR A 122 -6.33 0.99 20.88
C TYR A 122 -6.98 2.33 21.25
N GLY A 123 -8.27 2.50 20.95
CA GLY A 123 -8.98 3.75 21.13
C GLY A 123 -8.86 4.69 19.93
N THR A 124 -9.68 5.73 19.91
CA THR A 124 -9.67 6.74 18.85
C THR A 124 -8.37 7.53 18.86
N ARG A 125 -8.05 8.18 17.74
CA ARG A 125 -6.89 9.10 17.63
C ARG A 125 -6.81 10.11 18.78
N ASP A 126 -7.95 10.67 19.19
CA ASP A 126 -7.99 11.68 20.25
C ASP A 126 -7.72 11.06 21.63
N SER A 127 -8.22 9.85 21.87
CA SER A 127 -7.90 9.10 23.10
C SER A 127 -6.42 8.75 23.18
N ILE A 128 -5.79 8.33 22.07
CA ILE A 128 -4.36 8.03 22.01
C ILE A 128 -3.54 9.30 22.29
N LYS A 129 -3.92 10.44 21.71
CA LYS A 129 -3.27 11.74 21.99
C LYS A 129 -3.41 12.15 23.46
N ALA A 130 -4.60 11.99 24.03
CA ALA A 130 -4.84 12.28 25.44
C ALA A 130 -3.97 11.40 26.34
N ASN A 131 -3.96 10.09 26.09
CA ASN A 131 -3.12 9.13 26.82
C ASN A 131 -1.63 9.49 26.73
N LEU A 132 -1.15 9.89 25.55
CA LEU A 132 0.24 10.33 25.37
C LEU A 132 0.57 11.59 26.19
N ALA A 133 -0.34 12.56 26.24
CA ALA A 133 -0.19 13.75 27.07
C ALA A 133 -0.19 13.41 28.57
N THR A 134 -1.06 12.51 29.02
CA THR A 134 -1.08 12.02 30.40
C THR A 134 0.22 11.31 30.75
N ILE A 135 0.74 10.43 29.89
CA ILE A 135 2.03 9.74 30.09
C ILE A 135 3.17 10.77 30.23
N ALA A 136 3.17 11.82 29.42
CA ALA A 136 4.18 12.87 29.52
C ALA A 136 4.08 13.64 30.86
N SER A 137 2.86 13.96 31.32
CA SER A 137 2.63 14.61 32.62
C SER A 137 3.09 13.75 33.78
N VAL A 138 2.66 12.49 33.83
CA VAL A 138 3.01 11.52 34.88
C VAL A 138 4.53 11.30 34.93
N LYS A 139 5.19 11.27 33.77
CA LYS A 139 6.65 11.17 33.71
C LYS A 139 7.34 12.37 34.35
N ASN A 140 6.87 13.58 34.06
CA ASN A 140 7.40 14.81 34.66
C ASN A 140 7.19 14.83 36.18
N GLU A 141 5.97 14.50 36.64
CA GLU A 141 5.66 14.40 38.06
C GLU A 141 6.55 13.38 38.78
N ARG A 142 6.74 12.19 38.20
CA ARG A 142 7.67 11.18 38.74
C ARG A 142 9.08 11.72 38.87
N ASP A 143 9.59 12.41 37.85
CA ASP A 143 10.96 12.96 37.86
C ASP A 143 11.11 14.06 38.93
N ASN A 144 10.07 14.86 39.15
CA ASN A 144 10.01 15.82 40.26
C ASN A 144 9.99 15.12 41.63
N PHE A 145 9.20 14.06 41.81
CA PHE A 145 9.18 13.31 43.07
C PHE A 145 10.49 12.59 43.36
N ILE A 146 11.19 12.08 42.36
CA ILE A 146 12.54 11.51 42.53
C ILE A 146 13.49 12.59 43.05
N THR A 147 13.42 13.79 42.47
CA THR A 147 14.24 14.94 42.89
C THR A 147 13.90 15.35 44.34
N GLU A 148 12.61 15.50 44.66
CA GLU A 148 12.16 15.88 46.00
C GLU A 148 12.54 14.84 47.06
N ASN A 149 12.34 13.55 46.79
CA ASN A 149 12.75 12.47 47.70
C ASN A 149 14.26 12.50 47.97
N SER A 150 15.09 12.79 46.96
CA SER A 150 16.54 12.89 47.17
C SER A 150 16.91 14.04 48.13
N ILE A 151 16.21 15.18 48.03
CA ILE A 151 16.39 16.33 48.91
C ILE A 151 15.89 16.01 50.32
N LEU A 152 14.72 15.39 50.44
CA LEU A 152 14.16 14.99 51.73
C LEU A 152 15.05 13.99 52.45
N LEU A 153 15.61 13.00 51.75
CA LEU A 153 16.57 12.06 52.32
C LEU A 153 17.82 12.76 52.84
N SER A 154 18.39 13.69 52.08
CA SER A 154 19.52 14.49 52.54
C SER A 154 19.18 15.33 53.78
N ARG A 155 17.96 15.86 53.86
CA ARG A 155 17.51 16.61 55.04
C ARG A 155 17.27 15.73 56.27
N ILE A 156 16.74 14.53 56.07
CA ILE A 156 16.62 13.52 57.13
C ILE A 156 18.00 13.16 57.68
N GLU A 157 18.98 12.94 56.81
CA GLU A 157 20.36 12.66 57.22
C GLU A 157 20.93 13.82 58.05
N GLN A 158 20.80 15.07 57.59
CA GLN A 158 21.23 16.26 58.33
C GLN A 158 20.58 16.37 59.71
N LEU A 159 19.25 16.22 59.79
CA LEU A 159 18.51 16.27 61.05
C LEU A 159 18.88 15.11 61.99
N SER A 160 19.17 13.92 61.45
CA SER A 160 19.61 12.78 62.25
C SER A 160 20.97 13.03 62.90
N VAL A 161 21.90 13.66 62.18
CA VAL A 161 23.20 14.08 62.70
C VAL A 161 23.03 15.15 63.77
N GLU A 162 22.15 16.12 63.55
CA GLU A 162 21.86 17.19 64.51
C GLU A 162 21.22 16.65 65.80
N LEU A 163 20.20 15.79 65.68
CA LEU A 163 19.55 15.15 66.83
C LEU A 163 20.51 14.26 67.64
N SER A 164 21.44 13.58 66.97
CA SER A 164 22.46 12.76 67.64
C SER A 164 23.38 13.61 68.53
N ARG A 165 23.68 14.85 68.13
CA ARG A 165 24.46 15.80 68.95
C ARG A 165 23.70 16.28 70.19
N TYR A 166 22.37 16.45 70.10
CA TYR A 166 21.57 17.01 71.19
C TYR A 166 21.05 15.98 72.19
N THR A 167 20.71 14.78 71.74
CA THR A 167 20.03 13.79 72.60
C THR A 167 20.99 12.97 73.44
N GLY A 168 22.29 12.91 73.10
CA GLY A 168 23.28 12.06 73.79
C GLY A 168 22.87 10.58 73.89
N THR A 169 21.82 10.19 73.14
CA THR A 169 21.17 8.91 73.24
C THR A 169 21.63 8.11 72.04
N SER A 170 22.47 7.13 72.33
CA SER A 170 22.84 6.02 71.46
C SER A 170 21.57 5.40 70.85
N VAL A 171 21.15 5.90 69.68
CA VAL A 171 20.25 5.15 68.79
C VAL A 171 20.95 3.80 68.58
N LYS A 172 20.25 2.67 68.73
CA LYS A 172 20.82 1.36 68.40
C LYS A 172 21.17 1.39 66.91
N VAL A 173 22.41 1.70 66.59
CA VAL A 173 22.84 1.83 65.20
C VAL A 173 22.99 0.41 64.66
N ASN A 174 22.12 0.05 63.73
CA ASN A 174 22.22 -1.22 63.03
C ASN A 174 23.47 -1.19 62.14
N LEU A 175 24.44 -2.03 62.48
CA LEU A 175 25.65 -2.23 61.69
C LEU A 175 25.35 -3.22 60.55
N PRO A 176 26.04 -3.12 59.41
CA PRO A 176 25.91 -4.09 58.32
C PRO A 176 26.15 -5.52 58.82
N SER A 177 25.32 -6.49 58.41
CA SER A 177 25.41 -7.89 58.86
C SER A 177 26.66 -8.63 58.37
N ASP A 178 27.37 -8.05 57.41
CA ASP A 178 28.61 -8.52 56.79
C ASP A 178 29.87 -7.84 57.40
N LEU A 179 29.69 -6.97 58.40
CA LEU A 179 30.79 -6.29 59.07
C LEU A 179 31.68 -7.31 59.81
N ALA A 180 32.91 -7.46 59.34
CA ALA A 180 33.94 -8.29 59.95
C ALA A 180 35.26 -7.52 60.09
N GLY A 181 35.85 -7.56 61.27
CA GLY A 181 37.08 -6.87 61.61
C GLY A 181 37.97 -7.66 62.58
N LYS A 182 39.07 -7.04 63.00
CA LYS A 182 40.03 -7.55 63.97
C LYS A 182 40.46 -6.45 64.92
N VAL A 183 40.76 -6.85 66.15
CA VAL A 183 41.37 -6.00 67.17
C VAL A 183 42.85 -5.77 66.81
N THR A 184 43.26 -4.52 66.63
CA THR A 184 44.63 -4.15 66.29
C THR A 184 45.45 -3.76 67.51
N ALA A 185 44.81 -3.15 68.50
CA ALA A 185 45.44 -2.81 69.78
C ALA A 185 44.40 -2.92 70.91
N VAL A 186 44.89 -3.29 72.10
CA VAL A 186 44.09 -3.37 73.33
C VAL A 186 44.81 -2.56 74.40
N ASP A 187 44.09 -1.67 75.06
CA ASP A 187 44.52 -1.03 76.29
C ASP A 187 43.64 -1.53 77.45
N SER A 188 44.19 -2.48 78.22
CA SER A 188 43.49 -3.08 79.36
C SER A 188 43.44 -2.16 80.58
N GLN A 189 44.16 -1.03 80.59
CA GLN A 189 44.14 -0.07 81.70
C GLN A 189 42.95 0.88 81.60
N TYR A 190 42.53 1.21 80.37
CA TYR A 190 41.43 2.14 80.08
C TYR A 190 40.22 1.47 79.41
N ASP A 191 40.20 0.14 79.34
CA ASP A 191 39.12 -0.69 78.76
C ASP A 191 38.70 -0.27 77.34
N PHE A 192 39.66 0.16 76.50
CA PHE A 192 39.40 0.44 75.09
C PHE A 192 40.22 -0.44 74.16
N VAL A 193 39.67 -0.67 72.99
CA VAL A 193 40.29 -1.44 71.91
C VAL A 193 40.21 -0.64 70.61
N VAL A 194 41.23 -0.82 69.77
CA VAL A 194 41.27 -0.27 68.42
C VAL A 194 40.95 -1.40 67.44
N LEU A 195 40.07 -1.11 66.49
CA LEU A 195 39.60 -2.04 65.48
C LEU A 195 40.05 -1.58 64.09
N ASN A 196 40.34 -2.51 63.20
CA ASN A 196 40.67 -2.23 61.80
C ASN A 196 39.45 -2.02 60.88
N VAL A 197 38.30 -1.66 61.47
CA VAL A 197 37.06 -1.37 60.76
C VAL A 197 36.59 0.02 61.14
N GLY A 198 36.14 0.79 60.17
CA GLY A 198 35.75 2.18 60.31
C GLY A 198 34.51 2.53 59.49
N GLU A 199 34.33 3.82 59.23
CA GLU A 199 33.16 4.36 58.56
C GLU A 199 32.95 3.76 57.16
N ASP A 200 34.05 3.52 56.43
CA ASP A 200 34.05 2.94 55.08
C ASP A 200 33.45 1.53 55.04
N GLN A 201 33.55 0.78 56.16
CA GLN A 201 32.96 -0.55 56.32
C GLN A 201 31.57 -0.50 56.97
N GLY A 202 31.02 0.69 57.18
CA GLY A 202 29.71 0.88 57.79
C GLY A 202 29.71 0.85 59.32
N VAL A 203 30.87 0.96 59.97
CA VAL A 203 30.93 1.18 61.43
C VAL A 203 30.37 2.56 61.75
N ARG A 204 29.65 2.67 62.86
CA ARG A 204 29.05 3.91 63.35
C ARG A 204 29.29 4.04 64.85
N GLU A 205 29.39 5.27 65.32
CA GLU A 205 29.49 5.58 66.75
C GLU A 205 28.28 5.00 67.48
N HIS A 206 28.50 4.51 68.70
CA HIS A 206 27.52 3.79 69.52
C HIS A 206 27.04 2.43 68.97
N GLY A 207 27.58 1.95 67.85
CA GLY A 207 27.36 0.59 67.39
C GLY A 207 27.89 -0.45 68.39
N GLU A 208 27.14 -1.55 68.57
CA GLU A 208 27.56 -2.68 69.39
C GLU A 208 28.19 -3.78 68.53
N LEU A 209 29.37 -4.23 68.95
CA LEU A 209 30.16 -5.26 68.26
C LEU A 209 30.42 -6.43 69.18
N LEU A 210 30.50 -7.63 68.60
CA LEU A 210 30.82 -8.86 69.29
C LEU A 210 32.26 -9.27 68.97
N VAL A 211 33.00 -9.73 69.98
CA VAL A 211 34.40 -10.15 69.85
C VAL A 211 34.50 -11.63 70.11
N GLY A 212 35.20 -12.35 69.23
CA GLY A 212 35.46 -13.78 69.41
C GLY A 212 36.87 -14.22 69.02
N ARG A 213 37.30 -15.32 69.64
CA ARG A 213 38.54 -16.04 69.34
C ARG A 213 38.19 -17.51 69.13
N SER A 214 38.60 -18.07 68.00
CA SER A 214 38.43 -19.50 67.69
C SER A 214 36.99 -19.98 67.93
N ASP A 215 36.02 -19.26 67.35
CA ASP A 215 34.57 -19.53 67.43
C ASP A 215 33.91 -19.41 68.81
N LYS A 216 34.62 -18.89 69.81
CA LYS A 216 34.05 -18.56 71.12
C LYS A 216 33.85 -17.05 71.26
N LEU A 217 32.67 -16.63 71.71
CA LEU A 217 32.39 -15.25 72.08
C LEU A 217 33.15 -14.90 73.37
N ILE A 218 33.92 -13.81 73.32
CA ILE A 218 34.77 -13.33 74.41
C ILE A 218 34.20 -12.08 75.06
N GLY A 219 33.52 -11.22 74.30
CA GLY A 219 32.96 -10.00 74.84
C GLY A 219 32.11 -9.20 73.88
N ARG A 220 31.54 -8.11 74.41
CA ARG A 220 30.81 -7.09 73.66
C ARG A 220 31.55 -5.77 73.77
N LEU A 221 31.62 -5.04 72.67
CA LEU A 221 32.24 -3.73 72.56
C LEU A 221 31.18 -2.71 72.18
N ARG A 222 31.36 -1.47 72.62
CA ARG A 222 30.59 -0.32 72.14
C ARG A 222 31.54 0.67 71.48
N VAL A 223 31.27 0.99 70.22
CA VAL A 223 32.08 1.94 69.46
C VAL A 223 31.91 3.34 70.07
N LEU A 224 33.04 3.96 70.43
CA LEU A 224 33.09 5.30 71.01
C LEU A 224 33.35 6.36 69.93
N SER A 225 34.27 6.07 69.01
CA SER A 225 34.63 6.98 67.92
C SER A 225 35.02 6.20 66.67
N VAL A 226 34.67 6.74 65.51
CA VAL A 226 34.93 6.12 64.21
C VAL A 226 35.75 7.05 63.34
N GLU A 227 36.81 6.51 62.75
CA GLU A 227 37.53 7.11 61.64
C GLU A 227 37.26 6.33 60.34
N LYS A 228 37.74 6.84 59.20
CA LYS A 228 37.49 6.22 57.88
C LYS A 228 37.80 4.72 57.83
N ASN A 229 38.96 4.32 58.38
CA ASN A 229 39.48 2.95 58.29
C ASN A 229 39.73 2.27 59.65
N ARG A 230 39.37 2.91 60.76
CA ARG A 230 39.56 2.37 62.11
C ARG A 230 38.48 2.88 63.05
N SER A 231 38.25 2.17 64.14
CA SER A 231 37.35 2.62 65.19
C SER A 231 37.94 2.32 66.56
N ILE A 232 37.54 3.14 67.54
CA ILE A 232 37.86 2.97 68.95
C ILE A 232 36.59 2.51 69.64
N ALA A 233 36.66 1.41 70.37
CA ALA A 233 35.52 0.84 71.08
C ALA A 233 35.88 0.56 72.53
N ASN A 234 34.94 0.81 73.44
CA ASN A 234 35.06 0.45 74.85
C ASN A 234 34.58 -0.98 75.07
N ILE A 235 35.28 -1.71 75.93
CA ILE A 235 34.91 -3.05 76.38
C ILE A 235 33.74 -2.92 77.34
N MET A 236 32.66 -3.66 77.12
CA MET A 236 31.53 -3.72 78.04
C MET A 236 31.83 -4.73 79.15
N PRO A 237 32.08 -4.31 80.40
CA PRO A 237 32.55 -5.20 81.47
C PRO A 237 31.53 -6.30 81.78
N ASP A 238 30.24 -5.96 81.72
CA ASP A 238 29.12 -6.88 82.00
C ASP A 238 29.05 -8.08 81.05
N TYR A 239 29.73 -8.01 79.91
CA TYR A 239 29.73 -9.05 78.87
C TYR A 239 31.12 -9.65 78.62
N LYS A 240 32.13 -9.31 79.43
CA LYS A 240 33.52 -9.80 79.29
C LYS A 240 33.65 -11.22 79.87
N GLN A 241 33.79 -12.22 79.01
CA GLN A 241 33.99 -13.62 79.40
C GLN A 241 35.47 -14.02 79.50
N SER A 242 36.35 -13.31 78.79
CA SER A 242 37.80 -13.53 78.80
C SER A 242 38.53 -12.23 78.42
N GLU A 243 39.84 -12.18 78.65
CA GLU A 243 40.67 -11.05 78.23
C GLU A 243 40.76 -10.95 76.70
N ILE A 244 40.42 -9.76 76.17
CA ILE A 244 40.50 -9.43 74.75
C ILE A 244 41.97 -9.15 74.39
N GLN A 245 42.42 -9.67 73.25
CA GLN A 245 43.79 -9.55 72.78
C GLN A 245 43.83 -9.07 71.32
N THR A 246 44.97 -8.49 70.94
CA THR A 246 45.25 -8.17 69.54
C THR A 246 45.13 -9.42 68.68
N GLY A 247 44.40 -9.31 67.56
CA GLY A 247 44.12 -10.41 66.63
C GLY A 247 42.75 -11.07 66.81
N ASP A 248 42.04 -10.78 67.91
CA ASP A 248 40.66 -11.25 68.11
C ASP A 248 39.74 -10.72 67.01
N SER A 249 38.78 -11.55 66.59
CA SER A 249 37.88 -11.23 65.48
C SER A 249 36.64 -10.52 65.98
N VAL A 250 36.18 -9.53 65.21
CA VAL A 250 35.05 -8.67 65.58
C VAL A 250 33.98 -8.75 64.50
N TYR A 251 32.72 -8.86 64.91
CA TYR A 251 31.58 -8.98 64.02
C TYR A 251 30.38 -8.21 64.56
N SER A 252 29.50 -7.76 63.68
CA SER A 252 28.22 -7.15 64.08
C SER A 252 27.29 -8.19 64.71
N GLU A 253 26.45 -7.74 65.65
CA GLU A 253 25.33 -8.55 66.15
C GLU A 253 24.36 -8.79 64.98
N ARG A 254 24.35 -10.00 64.42
CA ARG A 254 23.35 -10.39 63.41
C ARG A 254 21.98 -10.39 64.10
N ASN A 255 21.04 -9.59 63.57
CA ASN A 255 19.61 -9.81 63.79
C ASN A 255 19.18 -11.16 63.19
#